data_AF-A0A7V2XB63-F1
#
_entry.id   AF-A0A7V2XB63-F1
#
_cell.length_a   1.000
_cell.length_b   1.000
_cell.length_c   1.000
_cell.angle_alpha   90.00
_cell.angle_beta   90.00
_cell.angle_gamma   90.00
#
_symmetry.space_group_name_H-M   'P 1'
#
loop_
_entity.id
_entity.type
_entity.pdbx_description
1 polymer ?
#
loop_
_entity_poly.entity_id
_entity_poly.type
_entity_poly.pdbx_seq_one_letter_code
_entity_poly.pdbx_strand_id
1 'polypeptide(L)'
;ARIVAAVGGRAVFYELWRTRPAVRDLFCDLAGWSEFLVDLFAEFPGLPDEVADALNQGRRPLSALDAEAVALAQGLADPLPPLAMLRARETAAAAVHDLQGEDQDRVAAHLSRTAEAIVRAALPRLVAARAREHGVPTESGRPTRACVLAPARASCHRN
;
A
#
# COMPACT_ATOMS: atom_id res chain seq x y z
N ALA A 1 16.80 5.69 17.27
CA ALA A 1 16.82 4.29 17.75
C ALA A 1 15.63 3.45 17.28
N ARG A 2 14.39 4.00 17.18
CA ARG A 2 13.19 3.24 16.77
C ARG A 2 13.25 2.66 15.35
N ILE A 3 13.77 3.40 14.35
CA ILE A 3 13.91 2.86 12.98
C ILE A 3 14.92 1.71 12.91
N VAL A 4 16.07 1.85 13.57
CA VAL A 4 17.08 0.76 13.66
C VAL A 4 16.47 -0.48 14.33
N ALA A 5 15.61 -0.31 15.32
CA ALA A 5 14.87 -1.41 15.95
C ALA A 5 13.79 -2.01 15.03
N ALA A 6 13.07 -1.19 14.26
CA ALA A 6 12.05 -1.63 13.30
C ALA A 6 12.66 -2.37 12.09
N VAL A 7 13.79 -1.88 11.59
CA VAL A 7 14.58 -2.51 10.52
C VAL A 7 15.27 -3.79 11.02
N GLY A 8 15.65 -3.84 12.30
CA GLY A 8 16.30 -4.99 12.91
C GLY A 8 17.70 -5.26 12.32
N GLY A 9 18.10 -6.54 12.26
CA GLY A 9 19.42 -7.01 11.79
C GLY A 9 19.52 -7.29 10.29
N ARG A 10 18.71 -6.64 9.45
CA ARG A 10 18.67 -6.89 8.00
C ARG A 10 19.93 -6.36 7.32
N ALA A 11 20.94 -7.21 7.14
CA ALA A 11 22.25 -6.86 6.58
C ALA A 11 22.16 -6.17 5.20
N VAL A 12 21.19 -6.56 4.37
CA VAL A 12 20.96 -5.98 3.03
C VAL A 12 20.54 -4.51 3.13
N PHE A 13 19.69 -4.14 4.09
CA PHE A 13 19.27 -2.76 4.32
C PHE A 13 20.45 -1.87 4.70
N TYR A 14 21.30 -2.34 5.62
CA TYR A 14 22.48 -1.58 6.06
C TYR A 14 23.54 -1.45 4.95
N GLU A 15 23.71 -2.44 4.08
CA GLU A 15 24.57 -2.31 2.90
C GLU A 15 24.00 -1.32 1.88
N LEU A 16 22.68 -1.31 1.67
CA LEU A 16 22.02 -0.31 0.82
C LEU A 16 22.23 1.11 1.38
N TRP A 17 22.08 1.29 2.69
CA TRP A 17 22.36 2.54 3.40
C TRP A 17 23.83 2.98 3.29
N ARG A 18 24.76 2.03 3.41
CA ARG A 18 26.20 2.30 3.34
C ARG A 18 26.63 2.72 1.94
N THR A 19 26.01 2.15 0.92
CA THR A 19 26.36 2.38 -0.49
C THR A 19 25.64 3.57 -1.12
N ARG A 20 24.54 4.06 -0.53
CA ARG A 20 23.73 5.16 -1.09
C ARG A 20 23.39 6.24 -0.04
N PRO A 21 24.20 7.30 0.07
CA PRO A 21 23.98 8.41 1.00
C PRO A 21 22.59 9.05 0.87
N ALA A 22 22.05 9.18 -0.35
CA ALA A 22 20.73 9.76 -0.58
C ALA A 22 19.57 8.95 0.05
N VAL A 23 19.67 7.62 0.06
CA VAL A 23 18.67 6.75 0.71
C VAL A 23 18.77 6.89 2.22
N ARG A 24 20.00 6.91 2.75
CA ARG A 24 20.24 7.13 4.19
C ARG A 24 19.69 8.48 4.64
N ASP A 25 20.02 9.56 3.93
CA ASP A 25 19.62 10.91 4.30
C ASP A 25 18.10 11.06 4.24
N LEU A 26 17.45 10.49 3.23
CA LEU A 26 15.99 10.38 3.18
C LEU A 26 15.44 9.64 4.41
N PHE A 27 15.94 8.47 4.76
CA PHE A 27 15.42 7.76 5.94
C PHE A 27 15.67 8.52 7.26
N CYS A 28 16.77 9.26 7.37
CA CYS A 28 17.04 10.15 8.51
C CYS A 28 16.03 11.31 8.57
N ASP A 29 15.73 11.93 7.43
CA ASP A 29 14.74 12.99 7.31
C ASP A 29 13.33 12.46 7.61
N LEU A 30 12.95 11.29 7.07
CA LEU A 30 11.69 10.61 7.35
C LEU A 30 11.53 10.29 8.84
N ALA A 31 12.61 9.85 9.51
CA ALA A 31 12.63 9.61 10.95
C ALA A 31 12.38 10.86 11.78
N GLY A 32 12.88 12.00 11.29
CA GLY A 32 12.72 13.30 11.93
C GLY A 32 11.36 13.95 11.65
N TRP A 33 10.71 13.61 10.53
CA TRP A 33 9.55 14.33 10.02
C TRP A 33 8.21 13.62 10.25
N SER A 34 8.18 12.30 10.49
CA SER A 34 6.91 11.57 10.56
C SER A 34 6.94 10.37 11.51
N GLU A 35 6.26 10.52 12.67
CA GLU A 35 5.99 9.38 13.57
C GLU A 35 5.15 8.30 12.88
N PHE A 36 4.27 8.70 11.96
CA PHE A 36 3.46 7.78 11.15
C PHE A 36 4.32 6.78 10.36
N LEU A 37 5.41 7.23 9.72
CA LEU A 37 6.27 6.32 8.95
C LEU A 37 7.07 5.39 9.85
N VAL A 38 7.49 5.87 11.03
CA VAL A 38 8.17 5.04 12.03
C VAL A 38 7.26 3.90 12.50
N ASP A 39 6.00 4.20 12.78
CA ASP A 39 5.02 3.20 13.20
C ASP A 39 4.69 2.23 12.06
N LEU A 40 4.57 2.75 10.83
CA LEU A 40 4.33 1.92 9.65
C LEU A 40 5.50 0.95 9.38
N PHE A 41 6.74 1.38 9.54
CA PHE A 41 7.91 0.50 9.43
C PHE A 41 7.98 -0.54 10.56
N ALA A 42 7.51 -0.21 11.76
CA ALA A 42 7.44 -1.15 12.86
C ALA A 42 6.35 -2.22 12.64
N GLU A 43 5.21 -1.84 12.05
CA GLU A 43 4.12 -2.75 11.69
C GLU A 43 4.53 -3.72 10.56
N PHE A 44 5.36 -3.24 9.61
CA PHE A 44 5.77 -4.02 8.43
C PHE A 44 7.31 -4.11 8.32
N PRO A 45 7.97 -5.10 8.94
CA PRO A 45 9.44 -5.22 8.95
C PRO A 45 10.12 -5.40 7.58
N GLY A 46 9.37 -5.72 6.53
CA GLY A 46 9.86 -5.78 5.13
C GLY A 46 9.74 -4.47 4.37
N LEU A 47 8.97 -3.51 4.89
CA LEU A 47 8.65 -2.27 4.23
C LEU A 47 9.86 -1.36 3.96
N PRO A 48 10.87 -1.25 4.85
CA PRO A 48 12.01 -0.37 4.57
C PRO A 48 12.75 -0.72 3.28
N ASP A 49 12.94 -2.01 2.98
CA ASP A 49 13.60 -2.45 1.74
C ASP A 49 12.70 -2.19 0.52
N GLU A 50 11.41 -2.51 0.62
CA GLU A 50 10.41 -2.24 -0.44
C GLU A 50 10.33 -0.74 -0.80
N VAL A 51 10.38 0.14 0.20
CA VAL A 51 10.37 1.60 -0.02
C VAL A 51 11.68 2.03 -0.67
N ALA A 52 12.82 1.53 -0.19
CA ALA A 52 14.10 1.86 -0.79
C ALA A 52 14.19 1.40 -2.26
N ASP A 53 13.66 0.22 -2.57
CA ASP A 53 13.57 -0.30 -3.94
C ASP A 53 12.61 0.52 -4.80
N ALA A 54 11.43 0.87 -4.29
CA ALA A 54 10.47 1.71 -5.01
C ALA A 54 11.04 3.09 -5.34
N LEU A 55 11.79 3.69 -4.42
CA LEU A 55 12.47 4.97 -4.66
C LEU A 55 13.59 4.86 -5.69
N ASN A 56 14.36 3.76 -5.67
CA ASN A 56 15.42 3.50 -6.65
C ASN A 56 14.85 3.28 -8.07
N GLN A 57 13.70 2.62 -8.18
CA GLN A 57 13.04 2.34 -9.46
C GLN A 57 12.32 3.56 -10.04
N GLY A 58 12.12 4.60 -9.23
CA GLY A 58 11.35 5.78 -9.61
C GLY A 58 9.84 5.51 -9.66
N ARG A 59 9.08 6.53 -10.07
CA ARG A 59 7.62 6.48 -9.99
C ARG A 59 7.04 5.49 -11.00
N ARG A 60 6.35 4.47 -10.49
CA ARG A 60 5.59 3.53 -11.32
C ARG A 60 4.25 4.14 -11.72
N PRO A 61 3.72 3.80 -12.91
CA PRO A 61 2.41 4.31 -13.33
C PRO A 61 1.30 3.73 -12.43
N LEU A 62 0.38 4.58 -11.98
CA LEU A 62 -0.74 4.15 -11.11
C LEU A 62 -1.61 3.07 -11.75
N SER A 63 -1.65 2.99 -13.09
CA SER A 63 -2.34 1.94 -13.83
C SER A 63 -1.75 0.54 -13.62
N ALA A 64 -0.50 0.43 -13.16
CA ALA A 64 0.12 -0.85 -12.86
C ALA A 64 -0.31 -1.43 -11.50
N LEU A 65 -0.87 -0.61 -10.59
CA LEU A 65 -1.24 -1.03 -9.25
C LEU A 65 -2.34 -2.11 -9.25
N ASP A 66 -3.32 -2.00 -10.14
CA ASP A 66 -4.39 -3.00 -10.27
C ASP A 66 -3.82 -4.38 -10.65
N ALA A 67 -2.92 -4.40 -11.65
CA ALA A 67 -2.30 -5.64 -12.11
C ALA A 67 -1.40 -6.27 -11.04
N GLU A 68 -0.63 -5.44 -10.32
CA GLU A 68 0.22 -5.89 -9.23
C GLU A 68 -0.61 -6.46 -8.06
N ALA A 69 -1.66 -5.77 -7.64
CA ALA A 69 -2.55 -6.24 -6.56
C ALA A 69 -3.21 -7.58 -6.93
N VAL A 70 -3.67 -7.72 -8.17
CA VAL A 70 -4.25 -8.99 -8.66
C VAL A 70 -3.22 -10.10 -8.65
N ALA A 71 -2.00 -9.83 -9.12
CA ALA A 71 -0.90 -10.79 -9.16
C ALA A 71 -0.49 -11.24 -7.76
N LEU A 72 -0.33 -10.30 -6.82
CA LEU A 72 0.01 -10.58 -5.42
C LEU A 72 -1.02 -11.46 -4.72
N ALA A 73 -2.30 -11.31 -5.08
CA ALA A 73 -3.37 -12.10 -4.50
C ALA A 73 -3.56 -13.46 -5.21
N GLN A 74 -2.92 -13.69 -6.36
CA GLN A 74 -3.18 -14.87 -7.20
C GLN A 74 -2.64 -16.16 -6.57
N GLY A 75 -3.48 -17.20 -6.55
CA GLY A 75 -3.10 -18.52 -6.02
C GLY A 75 -2.97 -18.62 -4.50
N LEU A 76 -3.13 -17.52 -3.76
CA LEU A 76 -3.02 -17.52 -2.30
C LEU A 76 -4.34 -17.90 -1.62
N ALA A 77 -4.22 -18.70 -0.57
CA ALA A 77 -5.34 -19.05 0.30
C ALA A 77 -5.83 -17.83 1.11
N ASP A 78 -4.89 -17.02 1.60
CA ASP A 78 -5.16 -15.72 2.22
C ASP A 78 -4.38 -14.62 1.47
N PRO A 79 -5.07 -13.76 0.69
CA PRO A 79 -4.44 -12.66 -0.03
C PRO A 79 -4.19 -11.43 0.85
N LEU A 80 -4.69 -11.38 2.09
CA LEU A 80 -4.65 -10.16 2.89
C LEU A 80 -3.22 -9.74 3.29
N PRO A 81 -2.31 -10.62 3.73
CA PRO A 81 -0.95 -10.21 4.11
C PRO A 81 -0.16 -9.53 2.97
N PRO A 82 -0.07 -10.06 1.75
CA PRO A 82 0.65 -9.37 0.67
C PRO A 82 -0.06 -8.09 0.19
N LEU A 83 -1.39 -8.05 0.21
CA LEU A 83 -2.14 -6.82 -0.09
C LEU A 83 -1.94 -5.75 1.00
N ALA A 84 -1.78 -6.14 2.26
CA ALA A 84 -1.45 -5.22 3.35
C ALA A 84 -0.02 -4.66 3.21
N MET A 85 0.94 -5.49 2.78
CA MET A 85 2.30 -5.03 2.46
C MET A 85 2.29 -4.06 1.27
N LEU A 86 1.54 -4.37 0.20
CA LEU A 86 1.35 -3.45 -0.94
C LEU A 86 0.78 -2.11 -0.48
N ARG A 87 -0.26 -2.12 0.36
CA ARG A 87 -0.84 -0.91 0.97
C ARG A 87 0.22 -0.09 1.70
N ALA A 88 0.98 -0.75 2.57
CA ALA A 88 2.01 -0.10 3.38
C ALA A 88 3.08 0.55 2.50
N ARG A 89 3.57 -0.18 1.48
CA ARG A 89 4.55 0.31 0.50
C ARG A 89 4.06 1.55 -0.24
N GLU A 90 2.88 1.49 -0.83
CA GLU A 90 2.35 2.62 -1.60
C GLU A 90 2.00 3.82 -0.71
N THR A 91 1.57 3.58 0.53
CA THR A 91 1.30 4.65 1.49
C THR A 91 2.60 5.34 1.90
N ALA A 92 3.65 4.57 2.17
CA ALA A 92 4.97 5.13 2.47
C ALA A 92 5.54 5.91 1.27
N ALA A 93 5.40 5.39 0.05
CA ALA A 93 5.83 6.09 -1.16
C ALA A 93 5.07 7.42 -1.36
N ALA A 94 3.75 7.42 -1.15
CA ALA A 94 2.95 8.64 -1.22
C ALA A 94 3.37 9.67 -0.17
N ALA A 95 3.64 9.24 1.07
CA ALA A 95 4.14 10.11 2.13
C ALA A 95 5.54 10.67 1.84
N VAL A 96 6.43 9.88 1.23
CA VAL A 96 7.74 10.39 0.78
C VAL A 96 7.56 11.48 -0.27
N HIS A 97 6.68 11.28 -1.25
CA HIS A 97 6.42 12.29 -2.27
C HIS A 97 5.77 13.56 -1.70
N ASP A 98 4.85 13.42 -0.74
CA ASP A 98 4.27 14.54 0.00
C ASP A 98 5.35 15.38 0.71
N LEU A 99 6.28 14.73 1.39
CA LEU A 99 7.41 15.39 2.06
C LEU A 99 8.40 16.04 1.07
N GLN A 100 8.45 15.56 -0.18
CA GLN A 100 9.23 16.15 -1.26
C GLN A 100 8.51 17.33 -1.95
N GLY A 101 7.31 17.71 -1.47
CA GLY A 101 6.53 18.83 -1.98
C GLY A 101 5.67 18.48 -3.19
N GLU A 102 5.31 17.21 -3.38
CA GLU A 102 4.33 16.82 -4.39
C GLU A 102 2.97 17.47 -4.13
N ASP A 103 2.26 17.78 -5.21
CA ASP A 103 0.92 18.31 -5.15
C ASP A 103 -0.06 17.39 -4.40
N GLN A 104 -0.89 17.99 -3.53
CA GLN A 104 -1.81 17.26 -2.66
C GLN A 104 -2.86 16.45 -3.43
N ASP A 105 -3.34 16.93 -4.59
CA ASP A 105 -4.30 16.19 -5.40
C ASP A 105 -3.65 14.92 -5.98
N ARG A 106 -2.35 14.98 -6.29
CA ARG A 106 -1.60 13.81 -6.75
C ARG A 106 -1.35 12.80 -5.64
N VAL A 107 -1.06 13.24 -4.42
CA VAL A 107 -0.93 12.37 -3.25
C VAL A 107 -2.28 11.68 -2.97
N ALA A 108 -3.37 12.45 -2.95
CA ALA A 108 -4.72 11.92 -2.76
C ALA A 108 -5.12 10.93 -3.86
N ALA A 109 -4.79 11.22 -5.13
CA ALA A 109 -5.03 10.33 -6.24
C ALA A 109 -4.24 9.02 -6.11
N HIS A 110 -2.98 9.07 -5.67
CA HIS A 110 -2.16 7.88 -5.42
C HIS A 110 -2.83 6.98 -4.37
N LEU A 111 -3.15 7.54 -3.21
CA LEU A 111 -3.76 6.79 -2.11
C LEU A 111 -5.12 6.19 -2.50
N SER A 112 -5.92 6.95 -3.25
CA SER A 112 -7.22 6.47 -3.76
C SER A 112 -7.04 5.30 -4.72
N ARG A 113 -6.08 5.39 -5.65
CA ARG A 113 -5.77 4.28 -6.58
C ARG A 113 -5.24 3.05 -5.87
N THR A 114 -4.40 3.21 -4.85
CA THR A 114 -3.96 2.10 -4.00
C THR A 114 -5.14 1.41 -3.32
N ALA A 115 -6.06 2.17 -2.72
CA ALA A 115 -7.23 1.62 -2.06
C ALA A 115 -8.14 0.86 -3.05
N GLU A 116 -8.42 1.45 -4.22
CA GLU A 116 -9.20 0.81 -5.28
C GLU A 116 -8.57 -0.50 -5.74
N ALA A 117 -7.26 -0.53 -5.99
CA ALA A 117 -6.55 -1.72 -6.44
C ALA A 117 -6.64 -2.87 -5.42
N ILE A 118 -6.46 -2.57 -4.13
CA ILE A 118 -6.57 -3.55 -3.05
C ILE A 118 -7.99 -4.10 -2.96
N VAL A 119 -9.01 -3.23 -2.98
CA VAL A 119 -10.42 -3.66 -2.91
C VAL A 119 -10.77 -4.51 -4.12
N ARG A 120 -10.35 -4.11 -5.32
CA ARG A 120 -10.59 -4.84 -6.57
C ARG A 120 -9.95 -6.23 -6.54
N ALA A 121 -8.76 -6.36 -5.97
CA ALA A 121 -8.05 -7.63 -5.82
C ALA A 121 -8.65 -8.54 -4.72
N ALA A 122 -9.03 -7.97 -3.57
CA ALA A 122 -9.50 -8.72 -2.41
C ALA A 122 -10.98 -9.16 -2.53
N LEU A 123 -11.85 -8.27 -3.02
CA LEU A 123 -13.30 -8.45 -2.95
C LEU A 123 -13.80 -9.76 -3.60
N PRO A 124 -13.38 -10.14 -4.83
CA PRO A 124 -13.85 -11.38 -5.44
C PRO A 124 -13.53 -12.63 -4.61
N ARG A 125 -12.39 -12.63 -3.94
CA ARG A 125 -11.93 -13.75 -3.09
C ARG A 125 -12.73 -13.83 -1.80
N LEU A 126 -12.96 -12.69 -1.15
CA LEU A 126 -13.79 -12.62 0.06
C LEU A 126 -15.23 -13.06 -0.22
N VAL A 127 -15.81 -12.63 -1.34
CA VAL A 127 -17.14 -13.07 -1.78
C VAL A 127 -17.15 -14.58 -2.04
N ALA A 128 -16.16 -15.11 -2.75
CA ALA A 128 -16.07 -16.55 -3.02
C ALA A 128 -15.85 -17.39 -1.74
N ALA A 129 -15.10 -16.88 -0.76
CA ALA A 129 -14.95 -17.52 0.54
C ALA A 129 -16.27 -17.58 1.31
N ARG A 130 -16.99 -16.46 1.39
CA ARG A 130 -18.30 -16.39 2.05
C ARG A 130 -19.37 -17.22 1.35
N ALA A 131 -19.35 -17.27 0.02
CA ALA A 131 -20.26 -18.11 -0.75
C ALA A 131 -20.02 -19.62 -0.51
N ARG A 132 -18.78 -20.05 -0.22
CA ARG A 132 -18.50 -21.43 0.16
C ARG A 132 -19.05 -21.79 1.54
N GLU A 133 -19.03 -20.84 2.47
CA GLU A 133 -19.49 -21.02 3.85
C GLU A 133 -21.02 -20.95 3.97
N HIS A 134 -21.66 -20.04 3.23
CA HIS A 134 -23.08 -19.71 3.40
C HIS A 134 -23.95 -19.90 2.15
N GLY A 135 -23.37 -20.31 1.02
CA GLY A 135 -24.05 -20.35 -0.27
C GLY A 135 -24.06 -18.98 -0.98
N VAL A 136 -24.42 -19.00 -2.26
CA VAL A 136 -24.56 -17.76 -3.07
C VAL A 136 -25.96 -17.20 -2.85
N PRO A 137 -26.12 -15.93 -2.43
CA PRO A 137 -27.43 -15.28 -2.34
C PRO A 137 -28.11 -15.26 -3.71
N THR A 138 -29.40 -15.62 -3.74
CA THR A 138 -30.20 -15.60 -4.96
C THR A 138 -31.50 -14.81 -4.79
N GLU A 139 -31.89 -14.11 -5.83
CA GLU A 139 -33.16 -13.39 -5.94
C GLU A 139 -33.87 -13.84 -7.21
N SER A 140 -35.11 -14.33 -7.11
CA SER A 140 -35.87 -14.89 -8.23
C SER A 140 -35.10 -15.97 -9.03
N GLY A 141 -34.30 -16.79 -8.35
CA GLY A 141 -33.49 -17.85 -8.97
C GLY A 141 -32.20 -17.38 -9.66
N ARG A 142 -31.81 -16.10 -9.50
CA ARG A 142 -30.56 -15.55 -10.06
C ARG A 142 -29.58 -15.12 -8.96
N PRO A 143 -28.27 -15.33 -9.12
CA PRO A 143 -27.27 -14.81 -8.20
C PRO A 143 -27.35 -13.29 -8.04
N THR A 144 -27.39 -12.82 -6.80
CA THR A 144 -27.40 -11.39 -6.49
C THR A 144 -26.02 -10.77 -6.79
N ARG A 145 -26.02 -9.52 -7.26
CA ARG A 145 -24.77 -8.76 -7.52
C ARG A 145 -24.41 -7.91 -6.31
N ALA A 146 -23.11 -7.80 -6.04
CA ALA A 146 -22.59 -6.88 -5.03
C ALA A 146 -21.93 -5.66 -5.69
N CYS A 147 -22.05 -4.51 -5.04
CA CYS A 147 -21.35 -3.28 -5.39
C CYS A 147 -20.74 -2.68 -4.11
N VAL A 148 -19.52 -2.16 -4.22
CA VAL A 148 -18.88 -1.38 -3.15
C VAL A 148 -18.97 0.08 -3.55
N LEU A 149 -19.63 0.88 -2.71
CA LEU A 149 -19.69 2.33 -2.86
C LEU A 149 -18.73 2.95 -1.85
N ALA A 150 -17.71 3.63 -2.34
CA ALA A 150 -16.85 4.45 -1.51
C ALA A 150 -17.45 5.87 -1.44
N PRO A 151 -17.91 6.34 -0.27
CA PRO A 151 -18.29 7.73 -0.13
C PRO A 151 -17.05 8.60 -0.34
N ALA A 152 -17.16 9.62 -1.18
CA ALA A 152 -16.08 10.58 -1.34
C ALA A 152 -15.76 11.21 0.02
N ARG A 153 -14.47 11.40 0.34
CA ARG A 153 -14.10 12.40 1.34
C ARG A 153 -14.61 13.73 0.82
N ALA A 154 -15.44 14.41 1.61
CA ALA A 154 -15.98 15.72 1.27
C ALA A 154 -14.85 16.77 1.26
N SER A 155 -14.03 16.82 0.22
CA SER A 155 -13.38 18.04 -0.22
C SER A 155 -14.41 18.79 -1.07
N CYS A 156 -15.19 19.64 -0.42
CA CYS A 156 -16.02 20.62 -1.09
C CYS A 156 -15.12 21.49 -1.98
N HIS A 157 -15.08 21.22 -3.28
CA HIS A 157 -14.75 22.22 -4.28
C HIS A 157 -15.84 23.29 -4.22
N ARG A 158 -15.59 24.34 -3.43
CA ARG A 158 -16.17 25.65 -3.66
C ARG A 158 -15.55 26.19 -4.94
N ASN A 159 -16.39 26.44 -5.94
CA ASN A 159 -16.18 27.50 -6.92
C ASN A 159 -17.30 28.52 -6.67
#